data_AF-A0A1S8FC34-F1
#
_entry.id   AF-A0A1S8FC34-F1
#
_cell.length_a   1.000
_cell.length_b   1.000
_cell.length_c   1.000
_cell.angle_alpha   90.00
_cell.angle_beta   90.00
_cell.angle_gamma   90.00
#
_symmetry.space_group_name_H-M   'P 1'
#
loop_
_entity.id
_entity.type
_entity.pdbx_description
1 polymer ?
#
loop_
_entity_poly.entity_id
_entity_poly.type
_entity_poly.pdbx_seq_one_letter_code
_entity_poly.pdbx_strand_id
1 'polypeptide(L)'
;MSNAKGKLGLGKLPRTDVVKVTIALTTEAKSLLDRYAAVHSQIHGDMVDAVVLIPHMLDAFMKRDRGFRALSPRLANRKNQSE
;
A
#
# COMPACT_ATOMS: atom_id res chain seq x y z
N MET A 1 -46.07 1.80 21.61
CA MET A 1 -44.91 2.46 22.23
C MET A 1 -43.64 1.91 21.58
N SER A 2 -43.14 2.61 20.58
CA SER A 2 -41.93 2.32 19.81
C SER A 2 -40.67 2.50 20.65
N ASN A 3 -39.78 1.51 20.69
CA ASN A 3 -38.45 1.67 21.28
C ASN A 3 -37.38 1.27 20.26
N ALA A 4 -37.11 2.18 19.32
CA ALA A 4 -36.00 2.06 18.38
C ALA A 4 -34.69 2.36 19.14
N LYS A 5 -34.09 1.34 19.77
CA LYS A 5 -32.70 1.42 20.22
C LYS A 5 -31.80 1.31 19.00
N GLY A 6 -31.22 2.45 18.61
CA GLY A 6 -30.42 2.62 17.42
C GLY A 6 -29.32 1.56 17.27
N LYS A 7 -29.44 0.73 16.22
CA LYS A 7 -28.28 0.06 15.63
C LYS A 7 -27.44 1.15 14.98
N LEU A 8 -26.29 1.46 15.56
CA LEU A 8 -25.28 2.26 14.88
C LEU A 8 -25.02 1.61 13.51
N GLY A 9 -25.24 2.37 12.44
CA GLY A 9 -25.16 1.90 11.05
C GLY A 9 -23.74 1.53 10.59
N LEU A 10 -22.75 1.67 11.48
CA LEU A 10 -21.43 1.09 11.30
C LEU A 10 -21.28 -0.14 12.19
N GLY A 11 -21.12 -1.30 11.56
CA GLY A 11 -20.51 -2.45 12.20
C GLY A 11 -19.05 -2.14 12.63
N LYS A 12 -18.36 -3.11 13.21
CA LYS A 12 -16.94 -2.95 13.58
C LYS A 12 -16.16 -2.41 12.37
N LEU A 13 -15.54 -1.25 12.53
CA LEU A 13 -14.70 -0.64 11.51
C LEU A 13 -13.64 -1.66 11.05
N PRO A 14 -13.36 -1.78 9.75
CA PRO A 14 -12.33 -2.68 9.25
C PRO A 14 -11.00 -2.32 9.91
N ARG A 15 -10.35 -3.30 10.51
CA ARG A 15 -8.99 -3.12 11.03
C ARG A 15 -8.05 -3.04 9.84
N THR A 16 -7.33 -1.94 9.74
CA THR A 16 -6.19 -1.83 8.84
C THR A 16 -5.00 -2.47 9.54
N ASP A 17 -4.71 -3.72 9.23
CA ASP A 17 -3.56 -4.42 9.82
C ASP A 17 -2.27 -3.88 9.17
N VAL A 18 -1.44 -3.21 9.96
CA VAL A 18 -0.13 -2.73 9.55
C VAL A 18 0.93 -3.72 10.01
N VAL A 19 1.70 -4.28 9.07
CA VAL A 19 2.84 -5.16 9.37
C VAL A 19 4.13 -4.37 9.20
N LYS A 20 4.94 -4.28 10.27
CA LYS A 20 6.29 -3.70 10.20
C LYS A 20 7.28 -4.77 9.74
N VAL A 21 8.11 -4.41 8.75
CA VAL A 21 9.17 -5.28 8.22
C VAL A 21 10.49 -4.52 8.28
N THR A 22 11.54 -5.15 8.82
CA THR A 22 12.90 -4.62 8.79
C THR A 22 13.63 -5.23 7.60
N ILE A 23 14.26 -4.40 6.77
CA ILE A 23 15.01 -4.81 5.58
C ILE A 23 16.43 -4.27 5.64
N ALA A 24 17.39 -5.06 5.14
CA ALA A 24 18.73 -4.59 4.85
C ALA A 24 18.79 -4.13 3.38
N LEU A 25 19.35 -2.94 3.13
CA LEU A 25 19.56 -2.40 1.79
C LEU A 25 21.05 -2.20 1.55
N THR A 26 21.47 -2.29 0.29
CA THR A 26 22.81 -1.82 -0.09
C THR A 26 22.86 -0.29 0.03
N THR A 27 24.05 0.25 0.25
CA THR A 27 24.26 1.71 0.32
C THR A 27 23.81 2.41 -0.97
N GLU A 28 24.04 1.76 -2.12
CA GLU A 28 23.62 2.27 -3.43
C GLU A 28 22.09 2.35 -3.55
N ALA A 29 21.38 1.28 -3.16
CA ALA A 29 19.92 1.27 -3.21
C ALA A 29 19.32 2.37 -2.32
N LYS A 30 19.86 2.57 -1.11
CA LYS A 30 19.43 3.65 -0.21
C LYS A 30 19.65 5.04 -0.84
N SER A 31 20.82 5.28 -1.43
CA SER A 31 21.15 6.55 -2.09
C SER A 31 20.21 6.87 -3.25
N LEU A 32 19.86 5.87 -4.07
CA LEU A 32 18.92 6.03 -5.16
C LEU A 32 17.50 6.34 -4.66
N LEU A 33 17.06 5.68 -3.58
CA LEU A 33 15.76 5.95 -2.96
C LEU A 33 15.67 7.37 -2.39
N ASP A 34 16.71 7.84 -1.71
CA ASP A 34 16.74 9.23 -1.19
C ASP A 34 16.65 10.26 -2.32
N ARG A 35 17.40 10.06 -3.41
CA ARG A 35 17.36 10.93 -4.59
C ARG A 35 15.98 10.94 -5.22
N TYR A 36 15.36 9.76 -5.34
CA TYR A 36 14.00 9.66 -5.86
C TYR A 36 13.01 10.45 -4.99
N ALA A 37 13.13 10.33 -3.67
CA ALA A 37 12.28 11.05 -2.73
C ALA A 37 12.45 12.58 -2.82
N ALA A 38 13.70 13.04 -3.00
CA ALA A 38 13.99 14.45 -3.24
C ALA A 38 13.34 14.97 -4.54
N VAL A 39 13.44 14.20 -5.64
CA VAL A 39 12.79 14.55 -6.91
C VAL A 39 11.26 14.59 -6.77
N HIS A 40 10.68 13.58 -6.11
CA HIS A 40 9.24 13.54 -5.84
C HIS A 40 8.79 14.77 -5.04
N SER A 41 9.57 15.15 -4.02
CA SER A 41 9.27 16.32 -3.20
C SER A 41 9.31 17.62 -3.99
N GLN A 42 10.26 17.76 -4.93
CA GLN A 42 10.34 18.94 -5.80
C GLN A 42 9.14 19.05 -6.74
N ILE A 43 8.65 17.93 -7.27
CA ILE A 43 7.52 17.92 -8.22
C ILE A 43 6.20 18.21 -7.50
N HIS A 44 6.02 17.69 -6.30
CA HIS A 44 4.73 17.75 -5.59
C HIS A 44 4.67 18.82 -4.49
N GLY A 45 5.78 19.47 -4.16
CA GLY A 45 5.86 20.53 -3.15
C GLY A 45 5.90 20.04 -1.70
N ASP A 46 5.60 18.76 -1.46
CA ASP A 46 5.65 18.14 -0.15
C ASP A 46 6.96 17.39 0.07
N MET A 47 7.65 17.66 1.18
CA MET A 47 8.83 16.88 1.57
C MET A 47 8.43 15.46 1.94
N VAL A 48 8.91 14.49 1.17
CA VAL A 48 8.65 13.06 1.37
C VAL A 48 9.98 12.32 1.51
N ASP A 49 10.07 11.44 2.53
CA ASP A 49 11.19 10.51 2.73
C ASP A 49 10.97 9.22 1.92
N ALA A 50 12.06 8.58 1.49
CA ALA A 50 12.06 7.24 0.94
C ALA A 50 11.24 6.25 1.78
N VAL A 51 11.30 6.32 3.11
CA VAL A 51 10.55 5.41 4.01
C VAL A 51 9.03 5.50 3.80
N VAL A 52 8.52 6.67 3.40
CA VAL A 52 7.11 6.86 3.07
C VAL A 52 6.79 6.28 1.69
N LEU A 53 7.71 6.42 0.73
CA LEU A 53 7.50 5.94 -0.64
C LEU A 53 7.65 4.42 -0.79
N ILE A 54 8.56 3.79 -0.04
CA ILE A 54 8.89 2.36 -0.17
C ILE A 54 7.63 1.46 -0.09
N PRO A 55 6.71 1.61 0.89
CA PRO A 55 5.49 0.80 0.92
C PRO A 55 4.64 0.93 -0.35
N HIS A 56 4.49 2.15 -0.86
CA HIS A 56 3.71 2.41 -2.09
C HIS A 56 4.39 1.84 -3.33
N MET A 57 5.72 1.97 -3.43
CA MET A 57 6.51 1.39 -4.52
C MET A 57 6.41 -0.13 -4.54
N LEU A 58 6.54 -0.78 -3.37
CA LEU A 58 6.42 -2.24 -3.25
C LEU A 58 5.02 -2.73 -3.59
N ASP A 59 3.97 -2.06 -3.11
CA ASP A 59 2.59 -2.41 -3.44
C ASP A 59 2.32 -2.25 -4.95
N ALA A 60 2.76 -1.14 -5.55
CA ALA A 60 2.65 -0.91 -6.98
C ALA A 60 3.44 -1.96 -7.80
N PHE A 61 4.64 -2.32 -7.35
CA PHE A 61 5.47 -3.36 -7.97
C PHE A 61 4.74 -4.71 -7.97
N MET A 62 4.26 -5.18 -6.82
CA MET A 62 3.57 -6.46 -6.68
C MET A 62 2.28 -6.54 -7.53
N LYS A 63 1.56 -5.42 -7.65
CA LYS A 63 0.35 -5.32 -8.50
C LYS A 63 0.69 -5.33 -10.00
N ARG A 64 1.85 -4.82 -10.39
CA ARG A 64 2.27 -4.65 -11.80
C ARG A 64 3.07 -5.84 -12.35
N ASP A 65 3.73 -6.61 -11.50
CA ASP A 65 4.50 -7.78 -11.94
C ASP A 65 3.58 -8.86 -12.54
N ARG A 66 3.54 -8.90 -13.87
CA ARG A 66 2.70 -9.85 -14.62
C ARG A 66 3.20 -11.28 -14.49
N GLY A 67 4.51 -11.50 -14.40
CA GLY A 67 5.10 -12.83 -14.24
C GLY A 67 4.69 -13.42 -12.90
N PHE A 68 4.82 -12.62 -11.84
CA PHE A 68 4.34 -13.00 -10.51
C PHE A 68 2.82 -13.26 -10.50
N ARG A 69 2.02 -12.38 -11.13
CA ARG A 69 0.56 -12.56 -11.19
C ARG A 69 0.12 -13.79 -11.98
N ALA A 70 0.82 -14.12 -13.07
CA ALA A 70 0.52 -15.32 -13.85
C ALA A 70 0.77 -16.61 -13.06
N LEU A 71 1.80 -16.61 -12.20
CA LEU A 71 2.13 -17.72 -11.31
C LEU A 71 1.30 -17.74 -10.02
N SER A 72 0.49 -16.69 -9.77
CA SER A 72 -0.36 -16.58 -8.58
C SER A 72 -1.85 -16.58 -8.96
N PRO A 73 -2.48 -17.77 -9.10
CA PRO A 73 -3.88 -17.90 -9.48
C PRO A 73 -4.85 -17.09 -8.59
N ARG A 74 -4.50 -16.90 -7.32
CA ARG A 74 -5.29 -16.14 -6.34
C ARG A 74 -5.32 -14.63 -6.60
N LEU A 75 -4.31 -14.05 -7.25
CA LEU A 75 -4.29 -12.62 -7.59
C LEU A 75 -4.97 -12.33 -8.94
N ALA A 76 -5.07 -13.34 -9.82
CA ALA A 76 -5.83 -13.25 -11.05
C ALA A 76 -7.35 -13.21 -10.79
N ASN A 77 -7.83 -14.01 -9.82
CA ASN A 77 -9.26 -14.21 -9.58
C ASN A 77 -9.96 -13.08 -8.79
N ARG A 78 -9.20 -12.17 -8.15
CA ARG A 78 -9.75 -11.12 -7.27
C ARG A 78 -10.38 -9.92 -8.00
N LYS A 79 -10.17 -9.78 -9.32
CA LYS A 79 -10.77 -8.72 -10.14
C LYS A 79 -12.22 -9.00 -10.58
N ASN A 80 -12.75 -10.19 -10.29
CA ASN A 80 -14.08 -10.63 -10.76
C ASN A 80 -15.13 -10.68 -9.62
N GLN A 81 -14.89 -10.03 -8.47
CA GLN A 81 -15.81 -10.05 -7.31
C GLN A 81 -16.16 -8.66 -6.78
N SER A 82 -16.05 -7.64 -7.63
CA SER A 82 -16.57 -6.30 -7.34
C SER A 82 -17.54 -5.91 -8.45
N GLU A 83 -18.71 -6.57 -8.43
CA GLU A 83 -19.98 -6.06 -8.96
C GLU A 83 -20.89 -5.75 -7.76
#